data_AF-A0A6C0CEK6-F1
#
_entry.id   AF-A0A6C0CEK6-F1
#
_cell.length_a   1.000
_cell.length_b   1.000
_cell.length_c   1.000
_cell.angle_alpha   90.00
_cell.angle_beta   90.00
_cell.angle_gamma   90.00
#
_symmetry.space_group_name_H-M   'P 1'
#
loop_
_entity.id
_entity.type
_entity.pdbx_description
1 polymer ?
#
loop_
_entity_poly.entity_id
_entity_poly.type
_entity_poly.pdbx_seq_one_letter_code
_entity_poly.pdbx_strand_id
1 'polypeptide(L)'
;MKHLLKFPQQKTNHSVSYLETPLRLELNDIKVINVLNHILECYIPIKINERSINKIKEIDELSLNTLNDNPDWINKDEQDLDTLYYTSYFSDISHMYLFINNKTNCSFNGNDKDVTEILSILKNNKSKDYNITVDITFFGLFIQSNKIGNKWLIKNISVDEVFDNKTDWNKEEIEEDWEEEVQNYEIEMNEKIKTYLTNINEAKILLEEIKNEQNINTWEKKILKLKKYILKL
;
A
#
# COMPACT_ATOMS: atom_id res chain seq x y z
N MET A 1 -12.08 7.01 -13.54
CA MET A 1 -12.16 5.85 -14.46
C MET A 1 -12.10 4.60 -13.60
N LYS A 2 -13.08 3.70 -13.66
CA LYS A 2 -13.10 2.48 -12.83
C LYS A 2 -12.18 1.46 -13.49
N HIS A 3 -11.15 0.99 -12.77
CA HIS A 3 -10.25 -0.04 -13.30
C HIS A 3 -10.89 -1.42 -13.16
N LEU A 4 -10.65 -2.30 -14.14
CA LEU A 4 -11.09 -3.70 -14.16
C LEU A 4 -9.92 -4.59 -14.58
N LEU A 5 -9.93 -5.83 -14.10
CA LEU A 5 -8.95 -6.85 -14.45
C LEU A 5 -9.44 -7.70 -15.63
N LYS A 6 -8.55 -7.97 -16.59
CA LYS A 6 -8.81 -8.86 -17.73
C LYS A 6 -8.78 -10.33 -17.30
N PHE A 7 -9.37 -11.20 -18.11
CA PHE A 7 -9.22 -12.65 -17.91
C PHE A 7 -7.73 -13.07 -17.88
N PRO A 8 -7.30 -13.93 -16.94
CA PRO A 8 -5.90 -14.32 -16.80
C PRO A 8 -5.36 -14.99 -18.05
N GLN A 9 -4.14 -14.61 -18.43
CA GLN A 9 -3.40 -15.26 -19.50
C GLN A 9 -2.42 -16.27 -18.91
N GLN A 10 -2.48 -17.52 -19.38
CA GLN A 10 -1.55 -18.55 -18.96
C GLN A 10 -0.12 -18.24 -19.42
N LYS A 11 0.81 -18.30 -18.47
CA LYS A 11 2.26 -18.34 -18.69
C LYS A 11 2.78 -19.69 -18.17
N THR A 12 4.06 -19.97 -18.41
CA THR A 12 4.66 -21.30 -18.23
C THR A 12 4.35 -21.95 -16.87
N ASN A 13 4.40 -21.19 -15.77
CA ASN A 13 4.20 -21.68 -14.41
C ASN A 13 3.24 -20.80 -13.57
N HIS A 14 2.51 -19.89 -14.19
CA HIS A 14 1.60 -18.96 -13.52
C HIS A 14 0.62 -18.35 -14.53
N SER A 15 -0.48 -17.80 -14.05
CA SER A 15 -1.39 -16.98 -14.85
C SER A 15 -1.21 -15.52 -14.47
N VAL A 16 -1.37 -14.60 -15.43
CA VAL A 16 -1.30 -13.15 -15.16
C VAL A 16 -2.56 -12.48 -15.65
N SER A 17 -3.22 -11.74 -14.77
CA SER A 17 -4.29 -10.81 -15.13
C SER A 17 -3.77 -9.37 -15.13
N TYR A 18 -4.20 -8.58 -16.11
CA TYR A 18 -3.77 -7.21 -16.32
C TYR A 18 -4.96 -6.26 -16.18
N LEU A 19 -4.72 -4.99 -15.86
CA LEU A 19 -5.78 -3.98 -15.93
C LEU A 19 -6.19 -3.73 -17.39
N GLU A 20 -7.48 -3.42 -17.59
CA GLU A 20 -8.01 -2.95 -18.87
C GLU A 20 -7.35 -1.65 -19.31
N THR A 21 -7.28 -0.70 -18.39
CA THR A 21 -6.59 0.57 -18.57
C THR A 21 -5.29 0.56 -17.77
N PRO A 22 -4.12 0.78 -18.40
CA PRO A 22 -2.86 0.88 -17.70
C PRO A 22 -2.91 1.94 -16.60
N LEU A 23 -2.41 1.58 -15.42
CA LEU A 23 -2.25 2.50 -14.29
C LEU A 23 -0.77 2.86 -14.16
N ARG A 24 -0.49 4.15 -14.04
CA ARG A 24 0.82 4.69 -13.69
C ARG A 24 0.70 5.52 -12.43
N LEU A 25 1.64 5.36 -11.52
CA LEU A 25 1.72 6.07 -10.25
C LEU A 25 3.14 6.57 -10.06
N GLU A 26 3.27 7.73 -9.45
CA GLU A 26 4.54 8.31 -9.06
C GLU A 26 4.72 8.08 -7.56
N LEU A 27 5.92 7.66 -7.16
CA LEU A 27 6.34 7.58 -5.77
C LEU A 27 7.59 8.43 -5.59
N ASN A 28 7.55 9.33 -4.61
CA ASN A 28 8.59 10.30 -4.31
C ASN A 28 9.31 9.94 -3.01
N ASP A 29 10.59 10.30 -2.95
CA ASP A 29 11.48 10.12 -1.78
C ASP A 29 11.41 8.70 -1.19
N ILE A 30 11.41 7.69 -2.07
CA ILE A 30 11.43 6.29 -1.60
C ILE A 30 12.82 5.94 -1.07
N LYS A 31 12.88 5.08 -0.05
CA LYS A 31 14.15 4.56 0.46
C LYS A 31 14.31 3.12 0.03
N VAL A 32 15.39 2.80 -0.68
CA VAL A 32 15.72 1.42 -1.06
C VAL A 32 16.44 0.75 0.10
N ILE A 33 15.75 -0.17 0.78
CA ILE A 33 16.25 -0.94 1.92
C ILE A 33 17.20 -2.04 1.44
N ASN A 34 16.80 -2.71 0.37
CA ASN A 34 17.52 -3.86 -0.15
C ASN A 34 17.35 -4.01 -1.67
N VAL A 35 18.35 -4.61 -2.31
CA VAL A 35 18.36 -4.88 -3.76
C VAL A 35 18.59 -6.36 -4.00
N LEU A 36 17.52 -7.07 -4.31
CA LEU A 36 17.49 -8.51 -4.56
C LEU A 36 17.41 -8.76 -6.08
N ASN A 37 18.56 -8.83 -6.73
CA ASN A 37 18.68 -8.90 -8.19
C ASN A 37 17.95 -7.74 -8.88
N HIS A 38 16.77 -8.00 -9.44
CA HIS A 38 15.89 -7.07 -10.17
C HIS A 38 14.64 -6.69 -9.35
N ILE A 39 14.73 -6.80 -8.03
CA ILE A 39 13.68 -6.44 -7.08
C ILE A 39 14.27 -5.45 -6.08
N LEU A 40 13.61 -4.31 -5.94
CA LEU A 40 13.91 -3.32 -4.90
C LEU A 40 12.93 -3.53 -3.75
N GLU A 41 13.47 -3.70 -2.55
CA GLU A 41 12.70 -3.60 -1.31
C GLU A 41 12.73 -2.14 -0.88
N CYS A 42 11.57 -1.50 -0.86
CA CYS A 42 11.46 -0.06 -0.66
C CYS A 42 10.61 0.28 0.55
N TYR A 43 11.03 1.29 1.30
CA TYR A 43 10.19 2.08 2.18
C TYR A 43 9.65 3.29 1.41
N ILE A 44 8.35 3.55 1.53
CA ILE A 44 7.59 4.59 0.86
C ILE A 44 7.04 5.51 1.97
N PRO A 45 7.54 6.75 2.09
CA PRO A 45 7.02 7.70 3.08
C PRO A 45 5.55 8.01 2.80
N ILE A 46 4.69 7.80 3.80
CA ILE A 46 3.23 7.82 3.62
C ILE A 46 2.72 9.22 3.26
N LYS A 47 3.15 10.26 3.98
CA LYS A 47 2.63 11.63 3.86
C LYS A 47 2.70 12.17 2.43
N ILE A 48 3.87 12.07 1.80
CA ILE A 48 4.11 12.59 0.45
C ILE A 48 3.54 11.68 -0.66
N ASN A 49 3.27 10.40 -0.36
CA ASN A 49 2.82 9.40 -1.33
C ASN A 49 1.37 8.95 -1.11
N GLU A 50 0.62 9.63 -0.25
CA GLU A 50 -0.71 9.20 0.22
C GLU A 50 -1.64 8.84 -0.95
N ARG A 51 -1.68 9.70 -1.98
CA ARG A 51 -2.51 9.48 -3.17
C ARG A 51 -2.14 8.19 -3.91
N SER A 52 -0.85 7.96 -4.14
CA SER A 52 -0.37 6.76 -4.82
C SER A 52 -0.59 5.52 -3.97
N ILE A 53 -0.38 5.62 -2.65
CA ILE A 53 -0.63 4.54 -1.69
C ILE A 53 -2.10 4.13 -1.69
N ASN A 54 -3.02 5.11 -1.61
CA ASN A 54 -4.45 4.86 -1.67
C ASN A 54 -4.84 4.20 -2.99
N LYS A 55 -4.23 4.61 -4.11
CA LYS A 55 -4.51 4.00 -5.40
C LYS A 55 -4.00 2.55 -5.49
N ILE A 56 -2.87 2.23 -4.88
CA ILE A 56 -2.36 0.86 -4.77
C ILE A 56 -3.32 0.00 -3.94
N LYS A 57 -3.83 0.52 -2.81
CA LYS A 57 -4.83 -0.18 -1.98
C LYS A 57 -6.11 -0.47 -2.75
N GLU A 58 -6.62 0.48 -3.53
CA GLU A 58 -7.79 0.27 -4.40
C GLU A 58 -7.54 -0.89 -5.40
N ILE A 59 -6.32 -1.02 -5.91
CA ILE A 59 -5.96 -2.14 -6.81
C ILE A 59 -5.86 -3.46 -6.06
N ASP A 60 -5.36 -3.47 -4.83
CA ASP A 60 -5.36 -4.66 -3.98
C ASP A 60 -6.78 -5.15 -3.68
N GLU A 61 -7.67 -4.24 -3.29
CA GLU A 61 -9.09 -4.54 -3.06
C GLU A 61 -9.78 -5.02 -4.34
N LEU A 62 -9.55 -4.35 -5.47
CA LEU A 62 -10.07 -4.77 -6.78
C LEU A 62 -9.61 -6.19 -7.12
N SER A 63 -8.35 -6.51 -6.88
CA SER A 63 -7.76 -7.82 -7.19
C SER A 63 -8.36 -8.91 -6.33
N LEU A 64 -8.47 -8.68 -5.02
CA LEU A 64 -9.08 -9.61 -4.08
C LEU A 64 -10.56 -9.86 -4.40
N ASN A 65 -11.34 -8.79 -4.66
CA ASN A 65 -12.73 -8.92 -5.06
C ASN A 65 -12.89 -9.70 -6.37
N THR A 66 -12.03 -9.42 -7.36
CA THR A 66 -12.06 -10.15 -8.63
C THR A 66 -11.79 -11.65 -8.44
N LEU A 67 -10.85 -12.02 -7.58
CA LEU A 67 -10.55 -13.43 -7.27
C LEU A 67 -11.71 -14.12 -6.53
N ASN A 68 -12.39 -13.41 -5.62
CA ASN A 68 -13.58 -13.92 -4.95
C ASN A 68 -14.73 -14.17 -5.93
N ASP A 69 -14.94 -13.24 -6.86
CA ASP A 69 -15.99 -13.32 -7.89
C ASP A 69 -15.67 -14.36 -8.97
N ASN A 70 -14.42 -14.77 -9.13
CA ASN A 70 -13.96 -15.71 -10.16
C ASN A 70 -13.21 -16.91 -9.54
N PRO A 71 -13.92 -17.82 -8.85
CA PRO A 71 -13.33 -18.97 -8.19
C PRO A 71 -12.39 -19.80 -9.07
N ASP A 72 -12.80 -20.01 -10.32
CA ASP A 72 -12.15 -20.90 -11.29
C ASP A 72 -10.77 -20.39 -11.74
N TRP A 73 -10.42 -19.13 -11.42
CA TRP A 73 -9.08 -18.60 -11.66
C TRP A 73 -8.06 -19.18 -10.68
N ILE A 74 -8.53 -19.75 -9.58
CA ILE A 74 -7.75 -20.35 -8.51
C ILE A 74 -8.12 -21.83 -8.45
N ASN A 75 -7.14 -22.72 -8.34
CA ASN A 75 -7.43 -24.12 -7.98
C ASN A 75 -7.87 -24.16 -6.51
N LYS A 76 -9.16 -23.87 -6.25
CA LYS A 76 -9.75 -23.76 -4.90
C LYS A 76 -9.80 -25.06 -4.12
N ASP A 77 -9.58 -26.20 -4.77
CA ASP A 77 -9.76 -27.51 -4.15
C ASP A 77 -8.79 -27.82 -3.00
N GLU A 78 -7.78 -26.98 -2.73
CA GLU A 78 -6.79 -27.25 -1.68
C GLU A 78 -6.46 -26.09 -0.71
N GLN A 79 -6.82 -24.82 -0.97
CA GLN A 79 -6.28 -23.68 -0.18
C GLN A 79 -7.22 -22.47 -0.06
N ASP A 80 -7.18 -21.82 1.12
CA ASP A 80 -7.94 -20.60 1.44
C ASP A 80 -7.30 -19.35 0.79
N LEU A 81 -8.09 -18.52 0.11
CA LEU A 81 -7.61 -17.33 -0.59
C LEU A 81 -6.93 -16.35 0.37
N ASP A 82 -7.41 -16.23 1.60
CA ASP A 82 -6.82 -15.34 2.61
C ASP A 82 -5.40 -15.77 3.01
N THR A 83 -5.06 -17.05 2.81
CA THR A 83 -3.70 -17.57 3.04
C THR A 83 -2.79 -17.47 1.82
N LEU A 84 -3.38 -17.37 0.63
CA LEU A 84 -2.67 -17.35 -0.65
C LEU A 84 -2.39 -15.94 -1.16
N TYR A 85 -3.28 -15.00 -0.88
CA TYR A 85 -3.22 -13.64 -1.40
C TYR A 85 -2.31 -12.76 -0.53
N TYR A 86 -1.33 -12.15 -1.16
CA TYR A 86 -0.47 -11.15 -0.56
C TYR A 86 -0.81 -9.79 -1.17
N THR A 87 -1.06 -8.81 -0.30
CA THR A 87 -1.24 -7.42 -0.72
C THR A 87 0.05 -6.89 -1.33
N SER A 88 -0.04 -5.73 -1.97
CA SER A 88 1.10 -5.06 -2.59
C SER A 88 2.17 -4.63 -1.57
N TYR A 89 1.79 -4.54 -0.30
CA TYR A 89 2.64 -4.19 0.83
C TYR A 89 2.94 -5.41 1.69
N PHE A 90 3.96 -5.35 2.55
CA PHE A 90 4.29 -6.45 3.45
C PHE A 90 3.31 -6.54 4.63
N SER A 91 3.63 -5.85 5.72
CA SER A 91 2.91 -5.84 6.99
C SER A 91 2.40 -4.44 7.37
N ASP A 92 3.06 -3.40 6.87
CA ASP A 92 2.60 -2.02 6.94
C ASP A 92 2.54 -1.43 5.53
N ILE A 93 1.74 -0.37 5.35
CA ILE A 93 1.48 0.27 4.06
C ILE A 93 2.66 1.09 3.53
N SER A 94 3.81 1.04 4.20
CA SER A 94 5.02 1.79 3.85
C SER A 94 6.10 0.91 3.23
N HIS A 95 6.01 -0.41 3.30
CA HIS A 95 7.00 -1.30 2.69
C HIS A 95 6.44 -2.03 1.47
N MET A 96 7.17 -2.02 0.35
CA MET A 96 6.74 -2.63 -0.91
C MET A 96 7.91 -3.20 -1.72
N TYR A 97 7.65 -4.26 -2.48
CA TYR A 97 8.58 -4.73 -3.52
C TYR A 97 8.27 -4.09 -4.88
N LEU A 98 9.29 -3.50 -5.50
CA LEU A 98 9.22 -2.94 -6.83
C LEU A 98 10.14 -3.71 -7.79
N PHE A 99 9.60 -4.13 -8.93
CA PHE A 99 10.36 -4.84 -9.94
C PHE A 99 10.99 -3.84 -10.92
N ILE A 100 12.24 -4.07 -11.29
CA ILE A 100 12.97 -3.27 -12.29
C ILE A 100 13.46 -4.17 -13.42
N ASN A 101 13.48 -3.68 -14.66
CA ASN A 101 13.98 -4.48 -15.78
C ASN A 101 14.70 -3.61 -16.80
N ASN A 102 15.34 -4.22 -17.79
CA ASN A 102 16.13 -3.53 -18.81
C ASN A 102 15.35 -2.54 -19.70
N LYS A 103 14.03 -2.41 -19.53
CA LYS A 103 13.18 -1.40 -20.18
C LYS A 103 12.82 -0.23 -19.24
N THR A 104 13.32 -0.24 -18.01
CA THR A 104 13.16 0.86 -17.06
C THR A 104 14.12 1.98 -17.46
N ASN A 105 13.60 3.19 -17.62
CA ASN A 105 14.44 4.36 -17.81
C ASN A 105 15.05 4.74 -16.46
N CYS A 106 16.36 4.98 -16.46
CA CYS A 106 17.15 5.09 -15.25
C CYS A 106 18.00 6.35 -15.34
N SER A 107 17.96 7.21 -14.32
CA SER A 107 18.81 8.40 -14.23
C SER A 107 19.50 8.49 -12.88
N PHE A 108 20.76 8.95 -12.91
CA PHE A 108 21.54 9.30 -11.72
C PHE A 108 22.08 10.72 -11.84
N ASN A 109 21.73 11.61 -10.90
CA ASN A 109 22.07 13.04 -10.94
C ASN A 109 21.75 13.67 -12.31
N GLY A 110 20.55 13.39 -12.83
CA GLY A 110 20.08 13.84 -14.15
C GLY A 110 20.76 13.20 -15.38
N ASN A 111 21.67 12.23 -15.21
CA ASN A 111 22.33 11.54 -16.33
C ASN A 111 21.70 10.16 -16.55
N ASP A 112 21.45 9.81 -17.81
CA ASP A 112 20.96 8.48 -18.17
C ASP A 112 21.94 7.38 -17.74
N LYS A 113 21.38 6.30 -17.22
CA LYS A 113 22.09 5.12 -16.73
C LYS A 113 21.43 3.85 -17.24
N ASP A 114 22.19 2.78 -17.30
CA ASP A 114 21.57 1.46 -17.43
C ASP A 114 21.08 0.94 -16.06
N VAL A 115 20.25 -0.10 -16.11
CA VAL A 115 19.67 -0.72 -14.91
C VAL A 115 20.74 -1.35 -14.03
N THR A 116 21.79 -1.91 -14.62
CA THR A 116 22.86 -2.55 -13.85
C THR A 116 23.69 -1.52 -13.08
N GLU A 117 23.94 -0.35 -13.67
CA GLU A 117 24.57 0.79 -13.04
C GLU A 117 23.72 1.30 -11.86
N ILE A 118 22.42 1.57 -12.06
CA ILE A 118 21.54 2.01 -10.95
C ILE A 118 21.48 0.99 -9.83
N LEU A 119 21.33 -0.30 -10.15
CA LEU A 119 21.33 -1.36 -9.13
C LEU A 119 22.64 -1.42 -8.36
N SER A 120 23.77 -1.16 -9.01
CA SER A 120 25.08 -1.09 -8.35
C SER A 120 25.18 0.12 -7.42
N ILE A 121 24.67 1.28 -7.84
CA ILE A 121 24.63 2.52 -7.04
C ILE A 121 23.80 2.30 -5.77
N LEU A 122 22.60 1.75 -5.92
CA LEU A 122 21.67 1.48 -4.81
C LEU A 122 22.19 0.41 -3.84
N LYS A 123 22.99 -0.57 -4.31
CA LYS A 123 23.61 -1.59 -3.45
C LYS A 123 24.76 -1.06 -2.61
N ASN A 124 25.63 -0.25 -3.22
CA ASN A 124 26.95 0.05 -2.67
C ASN A 124 26.96 1.27 -1.75
N ASN A 125 25.94 2.13 -1.80
CA ASN A 125 25.97 3.44 -1.16
C ASN A 125 24.96 3.57 -0.01
N LYS A 126 24.99 2.62 0.94
CA LYS A 126 24.11 2.64 2.13
C LYS A 126 24.29 3.85 3.05
N SER A 127 25.38 4.60 2.91
CA SER A 127 25.74 5.75 3.75
C SER A 127 25.51 7.11 3.09
N LYS A 128 24.99 7.14 1.85
CA LYS A 128 24.68 8.38 1.14
C LYS A 128 23.18 8.60 1.14
N ASP A 129 22.79 9.84 1.37
CA ASP A 129 21.39 10.24 1.24
C ASP A 129 21.06 10.43 -0.24
N TYR A 130 20.03 9.73 -0.69
CA TYR A 130 19.51 9.82 -2.04
C TYR A 130 18.06 10.28 -1.98
N ASN A 131 17.70 11.21 -2.85
CA ASN A 131 16.32 11.41 -3.23
C ASN A 131 16.02 10.44 -4.39
N ILE A 132 15.07 9.53 -4.18
CA ILE A 132 14.69 8.54 -5.18
C ILE A 132 13.23 8.74 -5.54
N THR A 133 12.98 9.06 -6.80
CA THR A 133 11.63 9.12 -7.38
C THR A 133 11.47 8.00 -8.38
N VAL A 134 10.33 7.30 -8.32
CA VAL A 134 9.99 6.23 -9.24
C VAL A 134 8.60 6.40 -9.83
N ASP A 135 8.50 6.19 -11.14
CA ASP A 135 7.21 5.94 -11.79
C ASP A 135 6.99 4.44 -11.86
N ILE A 136 5.92 3.97 -11.25
CA ILE A 136 5.53 2.56 -11.25
C ILE A 136 4.28 2.33 -12.09
N THR A 137 4.14 1.11 -12.60
CA THR A 137 2.92 0.66 -13.24
C THR A 137 2.48 -0.67 -12.65
N PHE A 138 1.17 -0.90 -12.65
CA PHE A 138 0.64 -2.21 -12.32
C PHE A 138 1.09 -3.22 -13.38
N PHE A 139 1.95 -4.15 -12.97
CA PHE A 139 2.50 -5.16 -13.87
C PHE A 139 1.50 -6.29 -14.11
N GLY A 140 0.74 -6.65 -13.09
CA GLY A 140 -0.29 -7.68 -13.16
C GLY A 140 -0.60 -8.28 -11.80
N LEU A 141 -1.76 -8.92 -11.72
CA LEU A 141 -2.12 -9.87 -10.67
C LEU A 141 -1.55 -11.23 -11.09
N PHE A 142 -0.57 -11.72 -10.34
CA PHE A 142 0.09 -12.99 -10.59
C PHE A 142 -0.60 -14.08 -9.78
N ILE A 143 -1.07 -15.12 -10.47
CA ILE A 143 -1.77 -16.25 -9.88
C ILE A 143 -0.88 -17.48 -10.04
N GLN A 144 -0.32 -17.95 -8.93
CA GLN A 144 0.47 -19.18 -8.84
C GLN A 144 -0.25 -20.15 -7.91
N SER A 145 0.11 -21.44 -7.97
CA SER A 145 -0.55 -22.48 -7.17
C SER A 145 -0.43 -22.26 -5.66
N ASN A 146 0.61 -21.58 -5.19
CA ASN A 146 0.91 -21.38 -3.78
C ASN A 146 1.07 -19.91 -3.38
N LYS A 147 0.90 -18.97 -4.32
CA LYS A 147 1.06 -17.54 -4.07
C LYS A 147 0.30 -16.72 -5.10
N ILE A 148 -0.50 -15.80 -4.62
CA ILE A 148 -1.23 -14.85 -5.45
C ILE A 148 -0.89 -13.43 -4.96
N GLY A 149 -0.68 -12.51 -5.89
CA GLY A 149 -0.44 -11.13 -5.49
C GLY A 149 -0.17 -10.18 -6.65
N ASN A 150 -0.34 -8.92 -6.35
CA ASN A 150 -0.08 -7.83 -7.27
C ASN A 150 1.41 -7.56 -7.39
N LYS A 151 1.87 -7.29 -8.63
CA LYS A 151 3.24 -6.87 -8.90
C LYS A 151 3.27 -5.49 -9.53
N TRP A 152 4.25 -4.71 -9.11
CA TRP A 152 4.47 -3.35 -9.58
C TRP A 152 5.83 -3.25 -10.28
N LEU A 153 5.84 -2.68 -11.47
CA LEU A 153 7.04 -2.53 -12.29
C LEU A 153 7.43 -1.06 -12.37
N ILE A 154 8.69 -0.76 -12.10
CA ILE A 154 9.30 0.55 -12.28
C ILE A 154 9.45 0.82 -13.78
N LYS A 155 8.90 1.95 -14.23
CA LYS A 155 9.04 2.49 -15.58
C LYS A 155 10.13 3.53 -15.67
N ASN A 156 10.20 4.42 -14.69
CA ASN A 156 11.26 5.40 -14.56
C ASN A 156 11.78 5.36 -13.12
N ILE A 157 13.10 5.50 -12.95
CA ILE A 157 13.73 5.72 -11.65
C ILE A 157 14.75 6.84 -11.79
N SER A 158 14.59 7.90 -11.00
CA SER A 158 15.60 8.93 -10.81
C SER A 158 16.20 8.78 -9.43
N VAL A 159 17.53 8.80 -9.37
CA VAL A 159 18.31 8.75 -8.14
C VAL A 159 19.19 9.99 -8.12
N ASP A 160 18.93 10.89 -7.20
CA ASP A 160 19.70 12.13 -7.04
C ASP A 160 20.43 12.10 -5.71
N GLU A 161 21.75 12.28 -5.75
CA GLU A 161 22.60 12.36 -4.55
C GLU A 161 22.32 13.69 -3.84
N VAL A 162 21.91 13.59 -2.58
CA VAL A 162 21.75 14.76 -1.73
C VAL A 162 23.15 15.16 -1.27
N PHE A 163 23.70 16.20 -1.89
CA PHE A 163 24.94 16.80 -1.42
C PHE A 163 24.65 17.52 -0.10
N ASP A 164 25.10 16.92 0.98
CA ASP A 164 24.94 17.41 2.35
C ASP A 164 25.83 18.65 2.56
N ASN A 165 25.43 19.79 1.99
CA ASN A 165 25.84 21.08 2.51
C ASN A 165 25.10 21.24 3.85
N LYS A 166 25.67 20.67 4.92
CA LYS A 166 25.20 20.76 6.32
C LYS A 166 24.99 22.19 6.85
N THR A 167 25.15 23.21 6.02
CA THR A 167 25.04 24.63 6.33
C THR A 167 23.63 25.22 6.13
N ASP A 168 22.70 24.52 5.48
CA ASP A 168 21.40 25.12 5.10
C ASP A 168 20.20 24.63 5.93
N TRP A 169 20.40 23.80 6.96
CA TRP A 169 19.32 23.41 7.86
C TRP A 169 19.00 24.59 8.80
N ASN A 170 17.94 25.33 8.49
CA ASN A 170 17.42 26.34 9.41
C ASN A 170 16.72 25.64 10.57
N LYS A 171 17.44 25.53 11.68
CA LYS A 171 16.97 24.89 12.90
C LYS A 171 15.56 25.38 13.31
N GLU A 172 15.30 26.67 13.19
CA GLU A 172 14.03 27.27 13.59
C GLU A 172 12.87 26.77 12.72
N GLU A 173 13.04 26.73 11.40
CA GLU A 173 12.03 26.21 10.46
C GLU A 173 11.72 24.73 10.72
N ILE A 174 12.74 23.93 11.04
CA ILE A 174 12.55 22.51 11.37
C ILE A 174 11.81 22.36 12.70
N GLU A 175 12.17 23.14 13.72
CA GLU A 175 11.48 23.11 15.01
C GLU A 175 10.00 23.53 14.86
N GLU A 176 9.70 24.53 14.02
CA GLU A 176 8.33 24.95 13.68
C GLU A 176 7.55 23.85 12.96
N ASP A 177 8.12 23.21 11.92
CA ASP A 177 7.49 22.11 11.20
C ASP A 177 7.15 20.93 12.12
N TRP A 178 8.07 20.57 13.02
CA TRP A 178 7.84 19.48 13.98
C TRP A 178 6.82 19.86 15.05
N GLU A 179 6.78 21.12 15.49
CA GLU A 179 5.76 21.60 16.42
C GLU A 179 4.36 21.53 15.78
N GLU A 180 4.22 21.95 14.53
CA GLU A 180 2.97 21.81 13.77
C GLU A 180 2.54 20.33 13.67
N GLU A 181 3.47 19.42 13.37
CA GLU A 181 3.12 18.00 13.24
C GLU A 181 2.73 17.34 14.54
N VAL A 182 3.35 17.72 15.65
CA VAL A 182 2.91 17.25 16.97
C VAL A 182 1.50 17.75 17.28
N GLN A 183 1.19 19.01 16.95
CA GLN A 183 -0.15 19.57 17.14
C GLN A 183 -1.20 18.88 16.26
N ASN A 184 -0.88 18.65 14.98
CA ASN A 184 -1.75 17.93 14.05
C ASN A 184 -2.05 16.50 14.55
N TYR A 185 -1.02 15.80 15.01
CA TYR A 185 -1.17 14.46 15.59
C TYR A 185 -2.05 14.47 16.84
N GLU A 186 -1.90 15.46 17.72
CA GLU A 186 -2.75 15.65 18.89
C GLU A 186 -4.22 15.86 18.50
N ILE A 187 -4.48 16.71 17.50
CA ILE A 187 -5.83 16.96 16.98
C ILE A 187 -6.45 15.67 16.44
N GLU A 188 -5.75 14.94 15.58
CA GLU A 188 -6.24 13.68 15.00
C GLU A 188 -6.57 12.64 16.08
N MET A 189 -5.71 12.51 17.09
CA MET A 189 -5.94 11.56 18.19
C MET A 189 -7.14 11.96 19.03
N ASN A 190 -7.30 13.25 19.32
CA ASN A 190 -8.46 13.76 20.04
C ASN A 190 -9.77 13.53 19.27
N GLU A 191 -9.78 13.67 17.94
CA GLU A 191 -10.93 13.34 17.11
C GLU A 191 -11.27 11.84 17.12
N LYS A 192 -10.26 10.97 17.07
CA LYS A 192 -10.44 9.51 17.21
C LYS A 192 -11.02 9.15 18.59
N ILE A 193 -10.46 9.71 19.66
CA ILE A 193 -10.96 9.51 21.03
C ILE A 193 -12.42 9.94 21.15
N LYS A 194 -12.76 11.12 20.62
CA LYS A 194 -14.14 11.62 20.62
C LYS A 194 -15.09 10.69 19.86
N THR A 195 -14.65 10.15 18.72
CA THR A 195 -15.42 9.18 17.94
C THR A 195 -15.65 7.89 18.71
N TYR A 196 -14.62 7.35 19.35
CA TYR A 196 -14.75 6.15 20.18
C TYR A 196 -15.67 6.37 21.39
N LEU A 197 -15.57 7.51 22.07
CA LEU A 197 -16.47 7.85 23.17
C LEU A 197 -17.94 7.95 22.70
N THR A 198 -18.18 8.54 21.53
CA THR A 198 -19.51 8.60 20.92
C THR A 198 -20.05 7.19 20.63
N ASN A 199 -19.24 6.33 19.99
CA ASN A 199 -19.62 4.94 19.71
C ASN A 199 -19.91 4.13 20.98
N ILE A 200 -19.13 4.33 22.04
CA ILE A 200 -19.37 3.69 23.34
C ILE A 200 -20.71 4.13 23.94
N ASN A 201 -21.03 5.43 23.85
CA ASN A 201 -22.30 5.94 24.35
C ASN A 201 -23.49 5.41 23.54
N GLU A 202 -23.39 5.38 22.21
CA GLU A 202 -24.41 4.76 21.35
C GLU A 202 -24.59 3.27 21.66
N ALA A 203 -23.50 2.55 21.88
CA ALA A 203 -23.54 1.14 22.27
C ALA A 203 -24.24 0.93 23.62
N LYS A 204 -24.00 1.80 24.60
CA LYS A 204 -24.69 1.76 25.92
C LYS A 204 -26.19 2.00 25.77
N ILE A 205 -26.59 2.99 24.97
CA ILE A 205 -28.01 3.27 24.71
C ILE A 205 -28.67 2.05 24.03
N LEU A 206 -28.04 1.52 22.98
CA LEU A 206 -28.54 0.35 22.25
C LEU A 206 -28.64 -0.89 23.15
N LEU A 207 -27.71 -1.07 24.08
CA LEU A 207 -27.77 -2.16 25.06
C LEU A 207 -28.99 -2.05 25.97
N GLU A 208 -29.32 -0.85 26.44
CA GLU A 208 -30.55 -0.62 27.24
C GLU A 208 -31.82 -0.85 26.41
N GLU A 209 -31.84 -0.46 25.13
CA GLU A 209 -32.96 -0.77 24.23
C GLU A 209 -33.14 -2.28 24.00
N ILE A 210 -32.05 -3.04 23.92
CA ILE A 210 -32.07 -4.50 23.76
C ILE A 210 -32.66 -5.17 25.00
N LYS A 211 -32.28 -4.72 26.22
CA LYS A 211 -32.80 -5.26 27.48
C LYS A 211 -34.32 -5.15 27.60
N ASN A 212 -34.90 -4.12 26.99
CA ASN A 212 -36.33 -3.84 27.03
C ASN A 212 -37.10 -4.35 25.80
N GLU A 213 -36.44 -5.00 24.84
CA GLU A 213 -37.06 -5.45 23.59
C GLU A 213 -37.71 -6.83 23.75
N GLN A 214 -39.00 -6.93 23.45
CA GLN A 214 -39.78 -8.17 23.56
C GLN A 214 -39.93 -8.89 22.21
N ASN A 215 -39.72 -8.19 21.09
CA ASN A 215 -39.80 -8.80 19.76
C ASN A 215 -38.47 -9.46 19.38
N ILE A 216 -38.47 -10.79 19.22
CA ILE A 216 -37.25 -11.56 18.97
C ILE A 216 -36.51 -11.18 17.67
N ASN A 217 -37.25 -10.88 16.60
CA ASN A 217 -36.64 -10.50 15.32
C ASN A 217 -35.99 -9.10 15.39
N THR A 218 -36.59 -8.18 16.14
CA THR A 218 -36.02 -6.84 16.39
C THR A 218 -34.83 -6.92 17.34
N TRP A 219 -34.92 -7.77 18.36
CA TRP A 219 -33.86 -8.04 19.32
C TRP A 219 -32.59 -8.56 18.63
N GLU A 220 -32.72 -9.56 17.75
CA GLU A 220 -31.60 -10.13 16.99
C GLU A 220 -30.91 -9.07 16.10
N LYS A 221 -31.68 -8.23 15.41
CA LYS A 221 -31.15 -7.13 14.60
C LYS A 221 -30.38 -6.12 15.44
N LYS A 222 -30.90 -5.75 16.62
CA LYS A 222 -30.23 -4.83 17.54
C LYS A 222 -28.95 -5.44 18.11
N ILE A 223 -28.93 -6.74 18.43
CA ILE A 223 -27.72 -7.47 18.85
C ILE A 223 -26.65 -7.46 17.76
N LEU A 224 -27.02 -7.71 16.50
CA LEU A 224 -26.08 -7.65 15.37
C LEU A 224 -25.50 -6.24 15.19
N LYS A 225 -26.31 -5.20 15.38
CA LYS A 225 -25.87 -3.80 15.34
C LYS A 225 -24.92 -3.48 16.50
N LEU A 226 -25.22 -3.94 17.71
CA LEU A 226 -24.36 -3.75 18.89
C LEU A 226 -22.98 -4.40 18.70
N LYS A 227 -22.94 -5.62 18.16
CA LYS A 227 -21.67 -6.30 17.82
C LYS A 227 -20.79 -5.46 16.89
N LYS A 228 -21.39 -4.75 15.93
CA LYS A 228 -20.64 -3.87 15.02
C LYS A 228 -20.04 -2.64 15.71
N TYR A 229 -20.64 -2.15 16.79
CA TYR A 229 -20.10 -1.04 17.57
C TYR A 229 -18.95 -1.47 18.50
N ILE A 230 -19.01 -2.69 19.04
CA ILE A 230 -18.02 -3.19 20.02
C ILE A 230 -16.82 -3.86 19.34
N LEU A 231 -17.01 -4.55 18.20
CA LEU A 231 -15.96 -5.30 17.49
C LEU A 231 -15.19 -4.48 16.43
N LYS A 232 -15.48 -3.18 16.29
CA LYS A 232 -14.75 -2.25 15.41
C LYS A 232 -13.75 -1.34 16.16
N LEU A 233 -13.56 -1.58 17.46
CA LEU A 233 -12.37 -1.17 18.21
C LEU A 233 -11.26 -2.18 17.95
#